data_AF-A0A954JPE1-F1
#
_entry.id   AF-A0A954JPE1-F1
#
_cell.length_a   1.000
_cell.length_b   1.000
_cell.length_c   1.000
_cell.angle_alpha   90.00
_cell.angle_beta   90.00
_cell.angle_gamma   90.00
#
_symmetry.space_group_name_H-M   'P 1'
#
loop_
_entity.id
_entity.type
_entity.pdbx_description
1 polymer ?
#
loop_
_entity_poly.entity_id
_entity_poly.type
_entity_poly.pdbx_seq_one_letter_code
_entity_poly.pdbx_strand_id
1 'polypeptide(L)'
;MTVVLGLALGFSLSRRRELQTMRRVLSERDRARRLGTNKAQLQHPVVDLTRCLGCATCVAACPEEGVLELVHGQAMVVNGARCVGVSACERECPVGAITVTLGDLTDRDDVPVLSSELEAVGMPGLFLAGEITAHSLIKTAVDQGAAVGREVARRLASNGSSTSESPVLDLCVVGAGPAGLACSMIAQKSGLRFALLDQEQELGGTVAKYPRRKLVMSQPLDMPGYGRFKKQTYEKEELMAVWQDLARTHGLQLHGGQVLQGVERMEQGHFRVQTETHQFEAKHVCLALGRRGIARRLGVPGEDLHKVAYHLVDAHSYQGRRILVVGGGDSALEAAMALAEQPGNQVSLSYRQEGFFRCRAKNEERMKQCMAKGSVQVYFQSEVASITGDAVHLRMGNEVWALPNDDVFIMIGGVPPFETLKRSGVSFDSSQHQAVEALEEKGSGLTSALLTGLCCTLLALLFAAWHNDYYGLQDHLQPAHPKHDLLAPTKGLGLQIGIVSCVLIVFNLLYLARRSP
;
A
#
# COMPACT_ATOMS: atom_id res chain seq x y z
N MET A 1 -37.71 5.89 36.59
CA MET A 1 -38.08 4.80 35.65
C MET A 1 -37.94 5.24 34.18
N THR A 2 -38.44 6.42 33.81
CA THR A 2 -38.38 6.98 32.44
C THR A 2 -36.96 7.21 31.91
N VAL A 3 -36.04 7.69 32.75
CA VAL A 3 -34.61 7.87 32.38
C VAL A 3 -33.93 6.53 32.11
N VAL A 4 -34.20 5.52 32.93
CA VAL A 4 -33.65 4.16 32.77
C VAL A 4 -34.19 3.50 31.50
N LEU A 5 -35.49 3.65 31.20
CA LEU A 5 -36.10 3.17 29.97
C LEU A 5 -35.55 3.90 28.73
N GLY A 6 -35.33 5.22 28.81
CA GLY A 6 -34.73 6.00 27.74
C GLY A 6 -33.29 5.57 27.45
N LEU A 7 -32.48 5.35 28.49
CA LEU A 7 -31.12 4.84 28.37
C LEU A 7 -31.09 3.41 27.81
N ALA A 8 -31.98 2.53 28.28
CA ALA A 8 -32.08 1.15 27.78
C ALA A 8 -32.52 1.11 26.30
N LEU A 9 -33.46 1.96 25.90
CA LEU A 9 -33.91 2.08 24.51
C LEU A 9 -32.79 2.65 23.63
N GLY A 10 -32.11 3.71 24.08
CA GLY A 10 -30.95 4.29 23.38
C GLY A 10 -29.83 3.28 23.20
N PHE A 11 -29.49 2.52 24.26
CA PHE A 11 -28.51 1.44 24.19
C PHE A 11 -28.93 0.33 23.23
N SER A 12 -30.20 -0.09 23.26
CA SER A 12 -30.74 -1.11 22.34
C SER A 12 -30.68 -0.67 20.87
N LEU A 13 -31.03 0.59 20.58
CA LEU A 13 -30.94 1.16 19.23
C LEU A 13 -29.48 1.29 18.77
N SER A 14 -28.59 1.75 19.65
CA SER A 14 -27.15 1.82 19.39
C SER A 14 -26.58 0.44 19.06
N ARG A 15 -26.88 -0.56 19.90
CA ARG A 15 -26.46 -1.95 19.71
C ARG A 15 -27.03 -2.57 18.44
N ARG A 16 -28.27 -2.26 18.07
CA ARG A 16 -28.85 -2.72 16.80
C ARG A 16 -28.12 -2.14 15.59
N ARG A 17 -27.80 -0.83 15.62
CA ARG A 17 -27.02 -0.17 14.57
C ARG A 17 -25.61 -0.77 14.48
N GLU A 18 -24.95 -0.96 15.60
CA GLU A 18 -23.62 -1.59 15.68
C GLU A 18 -23.63 -3.00 15.07
N LEU A 19 -24.61 -3.84 15.43
CA LEU A 19 -24.75 -5.18 14.87
C LEU A 19 -25.03 -5.17 13.36
N GLN A 20 -25.80 -4.21 12.86
CA GLN A 20 -26.05 -4.04 11.42
C GLN A 20 -24.77 -3.64 10.68
N THR A 21 -24.04 -2.64 11.20
CA THR A 21 -22.74 -2.22 10.66
C THR A 21 -21.77 -3.40 10.65
N MET A 22 -21.65 -4.13 11.75
CA MET A 22 -20.76 -5.29 11.85
C MET A 22 -21.11 -6.39 10.84
N ARG A 23 -22.40 -6.70 10.65
CA ARG A 23 -22.83 -7.66 9.62
C ARG A 23 -22.44 -7.23 8.21
N ARG A 24 -22.54 -5.93 7.91
CA ARG A 24 -22.11 -5.37 6.62
C ARG A 24 -20.60 -5.47 6.45
N VAL A 25 -19.83 -5.10 7.46
CA VAL A 25 -18.36 -5.17 7.41
C VAL A 25 -17.88 -6.62 7.23
N LEU A 26 -18.49 -7.58 7.94
CA LEU A 26 -18.16 -9.00 7.79
C LEU A 26 -18.50 -9.52 6.38
N SER A 27 -19.64 -9.13 5.81
CA SER A 27 -20.00 -9.56 4.45
C SER A 27 -19.08 -8.95 3.39
N GLU A 28 -18.66 -7.69 3.56
CA GLU A 28 -17.65 -7.05 2.72
C GLU A 28 -16.28 -7.76 2.85
N ARG A 29 -15.88 -8.15 4.06
CA ARG A 29 -14.64 -8.92 4.29
C ARG A 29 -14.69 -10.28 3.60
N ASP A 30 -15.81 -11.00 3.71
CA ASP A 30 -15.98 -12.29 3.07
C ASP A 30 -15.99 -12.17 1.54
N ARG A 31 -16.61 -11.11 1.01
CA ARG A 31 -16.52 -10.78 -0.42
C ARG A 31 -15.08 -10.50 -0.82
N ALA A 32 -14.34 -9.68 -0.06
CA ALA A 32 -12.94 -9.39 -0.35
C ALA A 32 -12.06 -10.65 -0.33
N ARG A 33 -12.31 -11.57 0.61
CA ARG A 33 -11.64 -12.89 0.66
C ARG A 33 -11.94 -13.75 -0.56
N ARG A 34 -13.22 -13.87 -0.96
CA ARG A 34 -13.61 -14.62 -2.17
C ARG A 34 -12.97 -14.06 -3.45
N LEU A 35 -12.81 -12.73 -3.52
CA LEU A 35 -12.19 -12.05 -4.66
C LEU A 35 -10.67 -11.96 -4.56
N GLY A 36 -10.05 -12.44 -3.46
CA GLY A 36 -8.63 -12.31 -3.19
C GLY A 36 -8.14 -10.87 -2.97
N THR A 37 -9.05 -9.91 -2.76
CA THR A 37 -8.73 -8.49 -2.53
C THR A 37 -8.53 -8.15 -1.05
N ASN A 38 -8.67 -9.13 -0.16
CA ASN A 38 -8.41 -8.95 1.27
C ASN A 38 -6.93 -8.70 1.58
N LYS A 39 -6.00 -9.20 0.74
CA LYS A 39 -4.57 -8.89 0.78
C LYS A 39 -4.26 -7.76 -0.21
N ALA A 40 -3.36 -6.83 0.14
CA ALA A 40 -2.89 -5.84 -0.84
C ALA A 40 -1.82 -6.40 -1.76
N GLN A 41 -1.75 -5.84 -2.97
CA GLN A 41 -0.68 -6.14 -3.94
C GLN A 41 0.63 -5.38 -3.65
N LEU A 42 0.63 -4.39 -2.75
CA LEU A 42 1.80 -3.56 -2.45
C LEU A 42 1.92 -3.44 -0.94
N GLN A 43 1.62 -2.26 -0.37
CA GLN A 43 1.60 -2.03 1.06
C GLN A 43 0.21 -2.27 1.65
N HIS A 44 0.14 -2.84 2.85
CA HIS A 44 -1.08 -2.87 3.65
C HIS A 44 -0.83 -2.74 5.15
N PRO A 45 -1.80 -2.20 5.89
CA PRO A 45 -1.76 -2.23 7.34
C PRO A 45 -1.87 -3.67 7.85
N VAL A 46 -1.06 -4.04 8.83
CA VAL A 46 -1.24 -5.21 9.69
C VAL A 46 -1.56 -4.70 11.08
N VAL A 47 -2.58 -5.26 11.72
CA VAL A 47 -3.06 -4.80 13.03
C VAL A 47 -2.74 -5.85 14.09
N ASP A 48 -1.94 -5.48 15.08
CA ASP A 48 -1.75 -6.25 16.31
C ASP A 48 -3.00 -6.10 17.20
N LEU A 49 -3.86 -7.13 17.15
CA LEU A 49 -5.09 -7.18 17.92
C LEU A 49 -4.86 -7.25 19.44
N THR A 50 -3.66 -7.60 19.91
CA THR A 50 -3.35 -7.61 21.35
C THR A 50 -3.11 -6.19 21.88
N ARG A 51 -2.57 -5.31 21.04
CA ARG A 51 -2.29 -3.90 21.35
C ARG A 51 -3.44 -2.98 20.97
N CYS A 52 -4.28 -3.37 20.01
CA CYS A 52 -5.37 -2.53 19.51
C CYS A 52 -6.40 -2.18 20.59
N LEU A 53 -6.58 -0.88 20.84
CA LEU A 53 -7.58 -0.35 21.79
C LEU A 53 -9.00 -0.26 21.23
N GLY A 54 -9.18 -0.37 19.90
CA GLY A 54 -10.51 -0.21 19.30
C GLY A 54 -11.02 1.22 19.10
N CYS A 55 -10.17 2.24 19.31
CA CYS A 55 -10.56 3.66 19.26
C CYS A 55 -10.96 4.21 17.87
N ALA A 56 -10.87 3.41 16.81
CA ALA A 56 -11.16 3.80 15.41
C ALA A 56 -10.33 4.95 14.82
N THR A 57 -9.36 5.54 15.51
CA THR A 57 -8.53 6.65 14.96
C THR A 57 -7.90 6.29 13.63
N CYS A 58 -7.41 5.05 13.51
CA CYS A 58 -6.82 4.52 12.28
C CYS A 58 -7.81 4.36 11.12
N VAL A 59 -9.07 4.05 11.43
CA VAL A 59 -10.17 3.95 10.45
C VAL A 59 -10.50 5.35 9.94
N ALA A 60 -10.67 6.31 10.85
CA ALA A 60 -10.95 7.71 10.52
C ALA A 60 -9.80 8.40 9.77
N ALA A 61 -8.56 8.04 10.07
CA ALA A 61 -7.37 8.58 9.40
C ALA A 61 -7.12 7.99 8.01
N CYS A 62 -7.78 6.88 7.65
CA CYS A 62 -7.57 6.26 6.35
C CYS A 62 -8.22 7.12 5.24
N PRO A 63 -7.47 7.54 4.22
CA PRO A 63 -8.05 8.32 3.12
C PRO A 63 -8.90 7.48 2.15
N GLU A 64 -8.91 6.16 2.32
CA GLU A 64 -9.64 5.22 1.46
C GLU A 64 -10.65 4.44 2.31
N GLU A 65 -11.90 4.40 1.85
CA GLU A 65 -13.00 3.74 2.57
C GLU A 65 -12.94 2.21 2.48
N GLY A 66 -13.21 1.54 3.61
CA GLY A 66 -13.29 0.09 3.69
C GLY A 66 -11.94 -0.64 3.66
N VAL A 67 -10.81 0.06 3.82
CA VAL A 67 -9.49 -0.59 4.02
C VAL A 67 -9.44 -1.21 5.42
N LEU A 68 -9.67 -0.37 6.43
CA LEU A 68 -9.73 -0.73 7.84
C LEU A 68 -11.14 -0.44 8.35
N GLU A 69 -11.70 -1.33 9.16
CA GLU A 69 -12.97 -1.11 9.86
C GLU A 69 -12.90 -1.65 11.28
N LEU A 70 -13.82 -1.23 12.13
CA LEU A 70 -14.00 -1.87 13.43
C LEU A 70 -14.81 -3.16 13.29
N VAL A 71 -14.22 -4.27 13.70
CA VAL A 71 -14.88 -5.57 13.82
C VAL A 71 -14.68 -6.06 15.25
N HIS A 72 -15.79 -6.36 15.95
CA HIS A 72 -15.77 -6.72 17.37
C HIS A 72 -15.01 -5.72 18.27
N GLY A 73 -15.11 -4.42 17.94
CA GLY A 73 -14.44 -3.36 18.70
C GLY A 73 -12.94 -3.27 18.47
N GLN A 74 -12.39 -3.91 17.44
CA GLN A 74 -10.96 -3.79 17.08
C GLN A 74 -10.82 -3.42 15.61
N ALA A 75 -9.78 -2.65 15.30
CA ALA A 75 -9.47 -2.32 13.91
C ALA A 75 -9.01 -3.60 13.20
N MET A 76 -9.60 -3.88 12.04
CA MET A 76 -9.26 -5.02 11.20
C MET A 76 -9.16 -4.60 9.74
N VAL A 77 -8.27 -5.25 9.01
CA VAL A 77 -8.18 -5.09 7.55
C VAL A 77 -9.37 -5.79 6.90
N VAL A 78 -10.19 -5.05 6.19
CA VAL A 78 -11.35 -5.57 5.45
C VAL A 78 -11.00 -5.76 3.99
N ASN A 79 -10.44 -4.73 3.36
CA ASN A 79 -10.05 -4.75 1.95
C ASN A 79 -8.65 -4.15 1.77
N GLY A 80 -7.63 -4.99 1.95
CA GLY A 80 -6.23 -4.59 1.79
C GLY A 80 -5.92 -4.04 0.40
N ALA A 81 -6.54 -4.56 -0.66
CA ALA A 81 -6.28 -4.10 -2.04
C ALA A 81 -6.65 -2.63 -2.28
N ARG A 82 -7.47 -2.02 -1.42
CA ARG A 82 -7.78 -0.58 -1.46
C ARG A 82 -6.74 0.29 -0.76
N CYS A 83 -5.80 -0.30 -0.03
CA CYS A 83 -4.77 0.46 0.66
C CYS A 83 -3.86 1.18 -0.34
N VAL A 84 -3.64 2.47 -0.10
CA VAL A 84 -2.76 3.33 -0.91
C VAL A 84 -1.38 3.53 -0.26
N GLY A 85 -1.07 2.80 0.81
CA GLY A 85 0.25 2.80 1.44
C GLY A 85 0.63 4.09 2.18
N VAL A 86 -0.30 5.02 2.40
CA VAL A 86 -0.02 6.31 3.06
C VAL A 86 0.42 6.19 4.52
N SER A 87 0.27 5.04 5.17
CA SER A 87 0.64 4.86 6.58
C SER A 87 0.02 5.87 7.55
N ALA A 88 -1.10 6.51 7.19
CA ALA A 88 -1.82 7.40 8.08
C ALA A 88 -2.36 6.61 9.29
N CYS A 89 -2.91 5.42 9.06
CA CYS A 89 -3.38 4.53 10.10
C CYS A 89 -2.30 4.10 11.11
N GLU A 90 -1.05 3.95 10.66
CA GLU A 90 0.10 3.61 11.50
C GLU A 90 0.54 4.81 12.35
N ARG A 91 0.69 5.99 11.74
CA ARG A 91 1.09 7.22 12.45
C ARG A 91 0.07 7.67 13.49
N GLU A 92 -1.21 7.56 13.17
CA GLU A 92 -2.30 8.00 14.05
C GLU A 92 -2.68 6.94 15.09
N CYS A 93 -2.03 5.77 15.10
CA CYS A 93 -2.32 4.75 16.09
C CYS A 93 -1.66 5.13 17.44
N PRO A 94 -2.44 5.48 18.49
CA PRO A 94 -1.87 5.99 19.74
C PRO A 94 -1.06 4.95 20.52
N VAL A 95 -1.24 3.67 20.20
CA VAL A 95 -0.60 2.53 20.87
C VAL A 95 0.38 1.79 19.96
N GLY A 96 0.59 2.26 18.72
CA GLY A 96 1.45 1.60 17.73
C GLY A 96 1.04 0.15 17.44
N ALA A 97 -0.27 -0.11 17.40
CA ALA A 97 -0.84 -1.43 17.09
C ALA A 97 -0.98 -1.69 15.59
N ILE A 98 -0.63 -0.73 14.73
CA ILE A 98 -0.75 -0.86 13.28
C ILE A 98 0.61 -0.57 12.67
N THR A 99 1.03 -1.44 11.76
CA THR A 99 2.23 -1.25 10.95
C THR A 99 1.85 -1.41 9.49
N VAL A 100 2.21 -0.46 8.62
CA VAL A 100 2.04 -0.64 7.18
C VAL A 100 3.29 -1.31 6.63
N THR A 101 3.13 -2.55 6.18
CA THR A 101 4.22 -3.37 5.64
C THR A 101 3.91 -3.79 4.20
N LEU A 102 4.88 -4.38 3.52
CA LEU A 102 4.65 -5.05 2.23
C LEU A 102 3.88 -6.38 2.37
N GLY A 103 3.55 -6.77 3.60
CA GLY A 103 2.80 -7.96 3.90
C GLY A 103 3.62 -9.24 3.94
N ASP A 104 2.90 -10.35 3.82
CA ASP A 104 3.45 -11.66 3.52
C ASP A 104 4.01 -11.67 2.09
N LEU A 105 5.34 -11.81 1.99
CA LEU A 105 6.08 -11.84 0.74
C LEU A 105 6.33 -13.28 0.24
N THR A 106 5.88 -14.31 0.97
CA THR A 106 6.23 -15.72 0.73
C THR A 106 5.89 -16.18 -0.69
N ASP A 107 4.75 -15.72 -1.23
CA ASP A 107 4.28 -16.10 -2.57
C ASP A 107 4.49 -14.98 -3.62
N ARG A 108 5.27 -13.95 -3.31
CA ARG A 108 5.43 -12.77 -4.18
C ARG A 108 6.69 -12.86 -5.03
N ASP A 109 6.50 -12.99 -6.34
CA ASP A 109 7.55 -12.98 -7.35
C ASP A 109 7.79 -11.59 -7.97
N ASP A 110 7.11 -10.57 -7.46
CA ASP A 110 7.05 -9.21 -8.01
C ASP A 110 7.69 -8.17 -7.07
N VAL A 111 8.39 -8.61 -6.02
CA VAL A 111 9.11 -7.76 -5.07
C VAL A 111 10.58 -8.16 -5.06
N PRO A 112 11.51 -7.25 -5.42
CA PRO A 112 12.93 -7.55 -5.38
C PRO A 112 13.42 -7.73 -3.93
N VAL A 113 14.40 -8.60 -3.73
CA VAL A 113 15.04 -8.84 -2.44
C VAL A 113 16.16 -7.82 -2.24
N LEU A 114 15.99 -6.95 -1.23
CA LEU A 114 16.89 -5.82 -0.96
C LEU A 114 17.42 -5.83 0.48
N SER A 115 18.61 -5.29 0.68
CA SER A 115 19.13 -4.94 2.01
C SER A 115 18.38 -3.74 2.62
N SER A 116 18.66 -3.43 3.89
CA SER A 116 18.17 -2.22 4.56
C SER A 116 18.59 -0.92 3.86
N GLU A 117 19.71 -0.94 3.14
CA GLU A 117 20.25 0.18 2.36
C GLU A 117 19.72 0.22 0.92
N LEU A 118 18.73 -0.63 0.59
CA LEU A 118 18.10 -0.75 -0.72
C LEU A 118 19.01 -1.35 -1.81
N GLU A 119 20.03 -2.10 -1.39
CA GLU A 119 20.97 -2.79 -2.26
C GLU A 119 20.42 -4.17 -2.66
N ALA A 120 20.54 -4.53 -3.95
CA ALA A 120 20.15 -5.85 -4.43
C ALA A 120 21.03 -6.93 -3.78
N VAL A 121 20.38 -7.88 -3.09
CA VAL A 121 21.10 -8.96 -2.40
C VAL A 121 21.90 -9.77 -3.42
N GLY A 122 23.20 -9.96 -3.13
CA GLY A 122 24.15 -10.63 -4.03
C GLY A 122 24.82 -9.71 -5.06
N MET A 123 24.43 -8.44 -5.16
CA MET A 123 24.97 -7.48 -6.13
C MET A 123 25.47 -6.18 -5.44
N PRO A 124 26.61 -6.21 -4.72
CA PRO A 124 27.14 -5.04 -4.03
C PRO A 124 27.42 -3.88 -4.99
N GLY A 125 26.82 -2.73 -4.72
CA GLY A 125 26.85 -1.49 -5.48
C GLY A 125 25.65 -1.28 -6.41
N LEU A 126 24.75 -2.27 -6.53
CA LEU A 126 23.52 -2.18 -7.29
C LEU A 126 22.33 -1.89 -6.35
N PHE A 127 21.76 -0.70 -6.45
CA PHE A 127 20.65 -0.24 -5.63
C PHE A 127 19.35 -0.15 -6.42
N LEU A 128 18.21 -0.32 -5.74
CA LEU A 128 16.88 -0.11 -6.31
C LEU A 128 16.11 0.93 -5.50
N ALA A 129 15.43 1.87 -6.17
CA ALA A 129 14.69 2.93 -5.49
C ALA A 129 13.36 3.27 -6.20
N GLY A 130 12.41 3.79 -5.42
CA GLY A 130 11.09 4.16 -5.92
C GLY A 130 10.14 2.99 -6.05
N GLU A 131 9.19 3.13 -6.96
CA GLU A 131 8.05 2.21 -7.06
C GLU A 131 8.48 0.75 -7.28
N ILE A 132 9.63 0.52 -7.93
CA ILE A 132 10.14 -0.83 -8.17
C ILE A 132 10.34 -1.65 -6.89
N THR A 133 10.56 -0.98 -5.76
CA THR A 133 10.68 -1.59 -4.42
C THR A 133 9.33 -1.94 -3.79
N ALA A 134 8.24 -1.95 -4.57
CA ALA A 134 6.86 -2.17 -4.13
C ALA A 134 6.24 -1.04 -3.27
N HIS A 135 6.80 0.17 -3.37
CA HIS A 135 6.32 1.37 -2.64
C HIS A 135 5.72 2.41 -3.59
N SER A 136 4.42 2.69 -3.51
CA SER A 136 3.72 3.49 -4.54
C SER A 136 3.70 5.01 -4.32
N LEU A 137 4.29 5.52 -3.25
CA LEU A 137 4.24 6.93 -2.91
C LEU A 137 5.42 7.72 -3.49
N ILE A 138 5.12 8.91 -4.02
CA ILE A 138 6.14 9.88 -4.45
C ILE A 138 7.08 10.21 -3.29
N LYS A 139 6.55 10.38 -2.07
CA LYS A 139 7.36 10.62 -0.87
C LYS A 139 8.39 9.51 -0.65
N THR A 140 7.94 8.25 -0.60
CA THR A 140 8.84 7.11 -0.38
C THR A 140 9.86 6.99 -1.50
N ALA A 141 9.46 7.25 -2.75
CA ALA A 141 10.39 7.25 -3.87
C ALA A 141 11.51 8.30 -3.70
N VAL A 142 11.15 9.53 -3.32
CA VAL A 142 12.13 10.58 -3.03
C VAL A 142 13.03 10.21 -1.85
N ASP A 143 12.46 9.71 -0.75
CA ASP A 143 13.21 9.33 0.45
C ASP A 143 14.23 8.21 0.15
N GLN A 144 13.81 7.17 -0.58
CA GLN A 144 14.65 6.05 -1.01
C GLN A 144 15.76 6.52 -1.95
N GLY A 145 15.43 7.30 -2.97
CA GLY A 145 16.43 7.84 -3.91
C GLY A 145 17.49 8.68 -3.20
N ALA A 146 17.05 9.54 -2.28
CA ALA A 146 17.96 10.34 -1.47
C ALA A 146 18.81 9.49 -0.51
N ALA A 147 18.27 8.41 0.04
CA ALA A 147 19.01 7.47 0.88
C ALA A 147 20.12 6.76 0.10
N VAL A 148 19.81 6.25 -1.09
CA VAL A 148 20.81 5.62 -1.99
C VAL A 148 21.93 6.60 -2.32
N GLY A 149 21.60 7.85 -2.70
CA GLY A 149 22.61 8.86 -3.01
C GLY A 149 23.56 9.14 -1.83
N ARG A 150 23.01 9.20 -0.61
CA ARG A 150 23.81 9.41 0.62
C ARG A 150 24.70 8.21 0.92
N GLU A 151 24.18 7.01 0.74
CA GLU A 151 24.93 5.78 1.00
C GLU A 151 26.12 5.64 0.04
N VAL A 152 25.91 5.90 -1.25
CA VAL A 152 26.99 5.89 -2.25
C VAL A 152 28.06 6.95 -1.91
N ALA A 153 27.64 8.17 -1.56
CA ALA A 153 28.56 9.21 -1.15
C ALA A 153 29.38 8.81 0.10
N ARG A 154 28.73 8.19 1.08
CA ARG A 154 29.40 7.68 2.30
C ARG A 154 30.44 6.61 1.97
N ARG A 155 30.12 5.63 1.12
CA ARG A 155 31.04 4.55 0.71
C ARG A 155 32.25 5.08 -0.06
N LEU A 156 32.06 6.07 -0.93
CA LEU A 156 33.16 6.66 -1.69
C LEU A 156 34.06 7.54 -0.81
N ALA A 157 33.48 8.25 0.16
CA ALA A 157 34.25 9.01 1.15
C ALA A 157 35.11 8.09 2.04
N SER A 158 34.61 6.92 2.45
CA SER A 158 35.38 5.97 3.27
C SER A 158 36.51 5.27 2.51
N ASN A 159 36.33 5.02 1.21
CA ASN A 159 37.28 4.25 0.40
C ASN A 159 38.40 5.11 -0.23
N GLY A 160 38.42 6.43 -0.01
CA GLY A 160 39.43 7.34 -0.58
C GLY A 160 39.48 7.36 -2.12
N SER A 161 38.45 6.85 -2.80
CA SER A 161 38.44 6.50 -4.24
C SER A 161 37.95 7.63 -5.16
N SER A 162 37.84 8.86 -4.67
CA SER A 162 37.54 10.01 -5.53
C SER A 162 38.81 10.46 -6.25
N THR A 163 39.20 9.75 -7.31
CA THR A 163 40.21 10.23 -8.26
C THR A 163 39.52 10.87 -9.45
N SER A 164 39.78 12.17 -9.62
CA SER A 164 39.26 13.06 -10.67
C SER A 164 39.42 12.53 -12.11
N GLU A 165 40.33 11.57 -12.34
CA GLU A 165 40.78 11.17 -13.68
C GLU A 165 40.21 9.84 -14.21
N SER A 166 39.45 9.05 -13.43
CA SER A 166 38.93 7.76 -13.92
C SER A 166 37.76 7.95 -14.91
N PRO A 167 37.69 7.28 -16.07
CA PRO A 167 36.53 7.39 -16.97
C PRO A 167 35.25 6.76 -16.39
N VAL A 168 35.35 5.99 -15.30
CA VAL A 168 34.24 5.28 -14.66
C VAL A 168 33.46 6.21 -13.73
N LEU A 169 32.15 6.31 -13.90
CA LEU A 169 31.28 7.11 -13.05
C LEU A 169 31.30 6.60 -11.60
N ASP A 170 31.09 7.49 -10.64
CA ASP A 170 30.87 7.09 -9.25
C ASP A 170 29.49 6.47 -9.06
N LEU A 171 28.49 6.97 -9.79
CA LEU A 171 27.10 6.52 -9.75
C LEU A 171 26.41 6.63 -11.13
N CYS A 172 25.76 5.58 -11.60
CA CYS A 172 24.82 5.67 -12.72
C CYS A 172 23.38 5.53 -12.19
N VAL A 173 22.55 6.55 -12.40
CA VAL A 173 21.14 6.55 -12.00
C VAL A 173 20.28 6.29 -13.24
N VAL A 174 19.42 5.27 -13.19
CA VAL A 174 18.56 4.88 -14.31
C VAL A 174 17.09 5.07 -13.92
N GLY A 175 16.42 6.04 -14.52
CA GLY A 175 15.04 6.44 -14.27
C GLY A 175 14.97 7.84 -13.66
N ALA A 176 14.53 8.83 -14.42
CA ALA A 176 14.36 10.23 -14.06
C ALA A 176 12.98 10.57 -13.48
N GLY A 177 12.38 9.60 -12.79
CA GLY A 177 11.24 9.83 -11.90
C GLY A 177 11.67 10.48 -10.57
N PRO A 178 10.74 10.61 -9.60
CA PRO A 178 11.02 11.26 -8.31
C PRO A 178 12.20 10.65 -7.54
N ALA A 179 12.35 9.32 -7.57
CA ALA A 179 13.46 8.63 -6.91
C ALA A 179 14.82 8.96 -7.55
N GLY A 180 14.95 8.82 -8.87
CA GLY A 180 16.22 9.09 -9.54
C GLY A 180 16.59 10.57 -9.54
N LEU A 181 15.59 11.47 -9.60
CA LEU A 181 15.82 12.90 -9.41
C LEU A 181 16.40 13.17 -8.01
N ALA A 182 15.78 12.65 -6.95
CA ALA A 182 16.27 12.82 -5.59
C ALA A 182 17.68 12.23 -5.38
N CYS A 183 17.94 11.05 -5.95
CA CYS A 183 19.25 10.40 -5.93
C CYS A 183 20.31 11.27 -6.61
N SER A 184 20.01 11.78 -7.80
CA SER A 184 20.92 12.62 -8.59
C SER A 184 21.23 13.95 -7.89
N MET A 185 20.24 14.57 -7.25
CA MET A 185 20.43 15.80 -6.49
C MET A 185 21.38 15.60 -5.28
N ILE A 186 21.26 14.45 -4.60
CA ILE A 186 22.22 14.10 -3.54
C ILE A 186 23.60 13.81 -4.12
N ALA A 187 23.70 13.05 -5.21
CA ALA A 187 24.96 12.75 -5.88
C ALA A 187 25.70 14.03 -6.27
N GLN A 188 24.98 14.99 -6.87
CA GLN A 188 25.53 16.29 -7.23
C GLN A 188 25.98 17.10 -6.01
N LYS A 189 25.15 17.18 -4.95
CA LYS A 189 25.50 17.88 -3.71
C LYS A 189 26.74 17.28 -3.03
N SER A 190 26.94 15.97 -3.18
CA SER A 190 28.09 15.24 -2.66
C SER A 190 29.31 15.27 -3.59
N GLY A 191 29.26 15.98 -4.71
CA GLY A 191 30.37 16.09 -5.66
C GLY A 191 30.70 14.78 -6.39
N LEU A 192 29.74 13.86 -6.48
CA LEU A 192 29.93 12.60 -7.19
C LEU A 192 29.91 12.82 -8.71
N ARG A 193 30.67 12.02 -9.45
CA ARG A 193 30.55 11.95 -10.91
C ARG A 193 29.45 10.97 -11.27
N PHE A 194 28.35 11.46 -11.83
CA PHE A 194 27.20 10.63 -12.10
C PHE A 194 26.57 10.91 -13.47
N ALA A 195 25.79 9.95 -13.95
CA ALA A 195 24.90 10.12 -15.09
C ALA A 195 23.46 9.81 -14.66
N LEU A 196 22.50 10.59 -15.14
CA LEU A 196 21.07 10.32 -15.01
C LEU A 196 20.52 9.92 -16.38
N LEU A 197 20.04 8.69 -16.49
CA LEU A 197 19.50 8.11 -17.72
C LEU A 197 17.98 7.95 -17.60
N ASP A 198 17.24 8.15 -18.69
CA ASP A 198 15.83 7.73 -18.79
C ASP A 198 15.49 7.34 -20.23
N GLN A 199 14.49 6.47 -20.39
CA GLN A 199 13.94 6.14 -21.70
C GLN A 199 13.20 7.33 -22.33
N GLU A 200 12.62 8.21 -21.51
CA GLU A 200 11.93 9.43 -21.94
C GLU A 200 12.91 10.60 -22.09
N GLN A 201 12.51 11.61 -22.88
CA GLN A 201 13.29 12.85 -23.05
C GLN A 201 13.08 13.85 -21.91
N GLU A 202 12.03 13.68 -21.11
CA GLU A 202 11.64 14.60 -20.05
C GLU A 202 11.65 13.91 -18.67
N LEU A 203 11.83 14.73 -17.63
CA LEU A 203 11.77 14.30 -16.23
C LEU A 203 10.34 13.89 -15.83
N GLY A 204 10.23 13.19 -14.70
CA GLY A 204 8.97 12.99 -13.97
C GLY A 204 8.38 11.59 -14.05
N GLY A 205 8.88 10.74 -14.95
CA GLY A 205 8.51 9.33 -15.05
C GLY A 205 7.00 9.10 -15.10
N THR A 206 6.47 8.26 -14.21
CA THR A 206 5.03 7.94 -14.13
C THR A 206 4.14 9.18 -13.99
N VAL A 207 4.61 10.22 -13.29
CA VAL A 207 3.80 11.41 -13.02
C VAL A 207 3.63 12.28 -14.26
N ALA A 208 4.65 12.38 -15.11
CA ALA A 208 4.53 13.10 -16.40
C ALA A 208 3.42 12.50 -17.28
N LYS A 209 3.21 11.18 -17.18
CA LYS A 209 2.21 10.41 -17.93
C LYS A 209 0.81 10.43 -17.32
N TYR A 210 0.54 11.29 -16.34
CA TYR A 210 -0.80 11.49 -15.80
C TYR A 210 -1.62 12.47 -16.66
N PRO A 211 -2.96 12.33 -16.68
CA PRO A 211 -3.83 13.29 -17.32
C PRO A 211 -3.62 14.72 -16.79
N ARG A 212 -3.93 15.72 -17.63
CA ARG A 212 -3.88 17.13 -17.23
C ARG A 212 -4.70 17.40 -15.96
N ARG A 213 -4.19 18.26 -15.07
CA ARG A 213 -4.80 18.66 -13.79
C ARG A 213 -5.06 17.51 -12.82
N LYS A 214 -4.48 16.32 -13.06
CA LYS A 214 -4.58 15.23 -12.10
C LYS A 214 -3.96 15.66 -10.77
N LEU A 215 -4.73 15.53 -9.70
CA LEU A 215 -4.24 15.72 -8.35
C LEU A 215 -3.31 14.55 -7.99
N VAL A 216 -2.12 14.89 -7.55
CA VAL A 216 -1.04 13.96 -7.19
C VAL A 216 -0.49 14.33 -5.83
N MET A 217 0.20 13.35 -5.23
CA MET A 217 0.77 13.47 -3.89
C MET A 217 -0.32 13.56 -2.80
N SER A 218 -0.21 12.71 -1.80
CA SER A 218 -1.14 12.67 -0.66
C SER A 218 -0.46 13.09 0.65
N GLN A 219 0.84 13.43 0.59
CA GLN A 219 1.66 13.76 1.75
C GLN A 219 2.75 14.76 1.40
N PRO A 220 3.01 15.74 2.28
CA PRO A 220 4.18 16.59 2.16
C PRO A 220 5.47 15.76 2.18
N LEU A 221 6.43 16.13 1.35
CA LEU A 221 7.75 15.51 1.30
C LEU A 221 8.84 16.56 1.33
N ASP A 222 10.05 16.14 1.64
CA ASP A 222 11.27 16.95 1.59
C ASP A 222 12.09 16.53 0.37
N MET A 223 12.31 17.45 -0.56
CA MET A 223 13.06 17.17 -1.78
C MET A 223 14.47 17.78 -1.70
N PRO A 224 15.54 17.00 -1.91
CA PRO A 224 16.90 17.53 -1.98
C PRO A 224 17.01 18.66 -3.01
N GLY A 225 17.60 19.79 -2.61
CA GLY A 225 17.75 21.00 -3.44
C GLY A 225 16.52 21.92 -3.50
N TYR A 226 15.37 21.49 -2.98
CA TYR A 226 14.14 22.31 -2.90
C TYR A 226 13.72 22.63 -1.46
N GLY A 227 13.81 21.65 -0.57
CA GLY A 227 13.26 21.71 0.79
C GLY A 227 11.85 21.10 0.89
N ARG A 228 11.11 21.51 1.93
CA ARG A 228 9.80 20.96 2.27
C ARG A 228 8.69 21.48 1.36
N PHE A 229 7.92 20.57 0.77
CA PHE A 229 6.71 20.93 0.02
C PHE A 229 5.65 21.51 0.96
N LYS A 230 5.00 22.60 0.53
CA LYS A 230 4.05 23.36 1.35
C LYS A 230 2.64 22.77 1.34
N LYS A 231 2.20 22.19 0.23
CA LYS A 231 0.85 21.58 0.11
C LYS A 231 0.93 20.07 0.32
N GLN A 232 -0.19 19.47 0.74
CA GLN A 232 -0.31 18.00 0.83
C GLN A 232 -0.55 17.35 -0.54
N THR A 233 -1.22 18.08 -1.44
CA THR A 233 -1.58 17.66 -2.79
C THR A 233 -1.26 18.77 -3.78
N TYR A 234 -0.83 18.38 -4.97
CA TYR A 234 -0.48 19.27 -6.08
C TYR A 234 -1.19 18.80 -7.35
N GLU A 235 -1.41 19.71 -8.30
CA GLU A 235 -1.71 19.29 -9.68
C GLU A 235 -0.44 18.75 -10.34
N LYS A 236 -0.60 17.84 -11.32
CA LYS A 236 0.50 17.27 -12.10
C LYS A 236 1.42 18.37 -12.64
N GLU A 237 0.85 19.39 -13.29
CA GLU A 237 1.60 20.47 -13.92
C GLU A 237 2.40 21.29 -12.90
N GLU A 238 1.83 21.59 -11.72
CA GLU A 238 2.53 22.28 -10.64
C GLU A 238 3.75 21.46 -10.17
N LEU A 239 3.57 20.15 -9.97
CA LEU A 239 4.65 19.27 -9.50
C LEU A 239 5.75 19.08 -10.57
N MET A 240 5.35 18.91 -11.83
CA MET A 240 6.26 18.84 -12.97
C MET A 240 7.10 20.11 -13.11
N ALA A 241 6.49 21.29 -12.93
CA ALA A 241 7.20 22.56 -12.98
C ALA A 241 8.29 22.64 -11.90
N VAL A 242 8.01 22.15 -10.68
CA VAL A 242 9.01 22.09 -9.60
C VAL A 242 10.19 21.19 -9.97
N TRP A 243 9.95 20.00 -10.54
CA TRP A 243 11.03 19.09 -10.93
C TRP A 243 11.91 19.65 -12.05
N GLN A 244 11.27 20.24 -13.07
CA GLN A 244 11.99 20.89 -14.16
C GLN A 244 12.81 22.08 -13.66
N ASP A 245 12.24 22.87 -12.74
CA ASP A 245 12.94 24.02 -12.16
C ASP A 245 14.14 23.61 -11.31
N LEU A 246 14.00 22.53 -10.53
CA LEU A 246 15.11 21.96 -9.78
C LEU A 246 16.25 21.51 -10.69
N ALA A 247 15.93 20.76 -11.73
CA ALA A 247 16.91 20.28 -12.69
C ALA A 247 17.61 21.43 -13.42
N ARG A 248 16.87 22.45 -13.87
CA ARG A 248 17.45 23.65 -14.49
C ARG A 248 18.34 24.43 -13.54
N THR A 249 17.85 24.73 -12.34
CA THR A 249 18.56 25.55 -11.34
C THR A 249 19.88 24.91 -10.93
N HIS A 250 19.91 23.58 -10.87
CA HIS A 250 21.11 22.83 -10.50
C HIS A 250 21.91 22.34 -11.72
N GLY A 251 21.51 22.66 -12.95
CA GLY A 251 22.21 22.22 -14.17
C GLY A 251 22.28 20.69 -14.32
N LEU A 252 21.26 19.98 -13.85
CA LEU A 252 21.17 18.52 -13.92
C LEU A 252 20.99 18.07 -15.38
N GLN A 253 21.92 17.24 -15.87
CA GLN A 253 21.88 16.73 -17.24
C GLN A 253 21.17 15.36 -17.29
N LEU A 254 20.10 15.28 -18.07
CA LEU A 254 19.38 14.06 -18.38
C LEU A 254 19.88 13.49 -19.71
N HIS A 255 20.29 12.24 -19.72
CA HIS A 255 20.49 11.46 -20.94
C HIS A 255 19.17 10.74 -21.27
N GLY A 256 18.30 11.42 -22.02
CA GLY A 256 17.01 10.90 -22.46
C GLY A 256 17.12 9.94 -23.65
N GLY A 257 16.08 9.14 -23.88
CA GLY A 257 16.07 8.15 -24.97
C GLY A 257 16.96 6.93 -24.70
N GLN A 258 17.29 6.67 -23.44
CA GLN A 258 18.18 5.60 -22.99
C GLN A 258 17.38 4.47 -22.35
N VAL A 259 16.91 3.52 -23.17
CA VAL A 259 16.19 2.32 -22.68
C VAL A 259 17.18 1.32 -22.09
N LEU A 260 17.06 1.00 -20.79
CA LEU A 260 17.92 0.03 -20.11
C LEU A 260 17.70 -1.39 -20.66
N GLN A 261 18.78 -2.04 -21.06
CA GLN A 261 18.79 -3.44 -21.49
C GLN A 261 19.29 -4.39 -20.39
N GLY A 262 20.22 -3.93 -19.55
CA GLY A 262 20.73 -4.70 -18.42
C GLY A 262 21.91 -4.02 -17.73
N VAL A 263 22.30 -4.59 -16.59
CA VAL A 263 23.49 -4.20 -15.83
C VAL A 263 24.36 -5.43 -15.62
N GLU A 264 25.62 -5.34 -15.99
CA GLU A 264 26.59 -6.42 -15.84
C GLU A 264 27.70 -6.01 -14.86
N ARG A 265 28.10 -6.92 -13.97
CA ARG A 265 29.23 -6.69 -13.07
C ARG A 265 30.54 -7.06 -13.76
N MET A 266 31.48 -6.13 -13.74
CA MET A 266 32.79 -6.26 -14.39
C MET A 266 33.83 -6.83 -13.40
N GLU A 267 34.94 -7.35 -13.93
CA GLU A 267 36.01 -8.01 -13.15
C GLU A 267 36.63 -7.10 -12.07
N GLN A 268 36.70 -5.79 -12.32
CA GLN A 268 37.23 -4.80 -11.39
C GLN A 268 36.22 -4.32 -10.35
N GLY A 269 35.05 -4.97 -10.25
CA GLY A 269 34.02 -4.69 -9.24
C GLY A 269 33.11 -3.48 -9.54
N HIS A 270 33.32 -2.77 -10.65
CA HIS A 270 32.38 -1.79 -11.19
C HIS A 270 31.33 -2.44 -12.11
N PHE A 271 30.38 -1.66 -12.59
CA PHE A 271 29.28 -2.12 -13.44
C PHE A 271 29.35 -1.51 -14.83
N ARG A 272 28.92 -2.30 -15.82
CA ARG A 272 28.54 -1.83 -17.15
C ARG A 272 27.02 -1.75 -17.22
N VAL A 273 26.50 -0.56 -17.46
CA VAL A 273 25.09 -0.29 -17.68
C VAL A 273 24.85 -0.19 -19.18
N GLN A 274 24.11 -1.14 -19.74
CA GLN A 274 23.84 -1.19 -21.17
C GLN A 274 22.47 -0.62 -21.47
N THR A 275 22.42 0.37 -22.36
CA THR A 275 21.19 0.91 -22.93
C THR A 275 21.06 0.44 -24.38
N GLU A 276 19.93 0.74 -25.02
CA GLU A 276 19.72 0.44 -26.44
C GLU A 276 20.73 1.17 -27.36
N THR A 277 21.22 2.34 -26.95
CA THR A 277 22.06 3.19 -27.82
C THR A 277 23.47 3.43 -27.30
N HIS A 278 23.72 3.26 -25.99
CA HIS A 278 24.99 3.60 -25.34
C HIS A 278 25.36 2.58 -24.25
N GLN A 279 26.61 2.68 -23.78
CA GLN A 279 27.11 1.95 -22.63
C GLN A 279 27.73 2.94 -21.64
N PHE A 280 27.47 2.73 -20.36
CA PHE A 280 28.03 3.53 -19.27
C PHE A 280 28.74 2.62 -18.28
N GLU A 281 29.88 3.06 -17.75
CA GLU A 281 30.59 2.34 -16.69
C GLU A 281 30.48 3.12 -15.39
N ALA A 282 30.11 2.44 -14.30
CA ALA A 282 29.93 3.07 -13.00
C ALA A 282 30.29 2.16 -11.83
N LYS A 283 30.88 2.70 -10.77
CA LYS A 283 31.19 1.97 -9.53
C LYS A 283 29.93 1.52 -8.81
N HIS A 284 28.88 2.33 -8.85
CA HIS A 284 27.57 2.05 -8.27
C HIS A 284 26.46 2.35 -9.28
N VAL A 285 25.33 1.66 -9.16
CA VAL A 285 24.16 1.84 -10.03
C VAL A 285 22.91 1.95 -9.17
N CYS A 286 22.04 2.92 -9.48
CA CYS A 286 20.73 3.06 -8.86
C CYS A 286 19.64 2.87 -9.92
N LEU A 287 18.88 1.78 -9.82
CA LEU A 287 17.76 1.46 -10.70
C LEU A 287 16.45 2.03 -10.12
N ALA A 288 16.01 3.16 -10.66
CA ALA A 288 14.82 3.93 -10.28
C ALA A 288 13.71 3.86 -11.34
N LEU A 289 13.51 2.68 -11.93
CA LEU A 289 12.72 2.45 -13.17
C LEU A 289 11.18 2.54 -12.99
N GLY A 290 10.68 2.57 -11.76
CA GLY A 290 9.26 2.45 -11.44
C GLY A 290 8.65 1.08 -11.81
N ARG A 291 7.32 0.91 -11.66
CA ARG A 291 6.63 -0.36 -12.01
C ARG A 291 5.74 -0.27 -13.25
N ARG A 292 5.43 0.95 -13.72
CA ARG A 292 4.53 1.14 -14.88
C ARG A 292 5.09 0.52 -16.17
N GLY A 293 6.41 0.57 -16.35
CA GLY A 293 7.11 -0.04 -17.47
C GLY A 293 6.53 0.32 -18.84
N ILE A 294 6.56 -0.63 -19.77
CA ILE A 294 6.07 -0.47 -21.15
C ILE A 294 4.56 -0.79 -21.18
N ALA A 295 3.76 0.02 -21.86
CA ALA A 295 2.32 -0.22 -21.97
C ALA A 295 2.03 -1.61 -22.56
N ARG A 296 1.13 -2.37 -21.95
CA ARG A 296 0.76 -3.70 -22.44
C ARG A 296 -0.08 -3.54 -23.71
N ARG A 297 0.30 -4.28 -24.75
CA ARG A 297 -0.40 -4.33 -26.03
C ARG A 297 -1.54 -5.36 -26.00
N LEU A 298 -2.57 -5.15 -26.80
CA LEU A 298 -3.65 -6.10 -27.03
C LEU A 298 -3.22 -7.24 -27.96
N GLY A 299 -2.28 -6.98 -28.87
CA GLY A 299 -1.82 -7.93 -29.87
C GLY A 299 -2.86 -8.22 -30.95
N VAL A 300 -3.73 -7.25 -31.25
CA VAL A 300 -4.86 -7.41 -32.18
C VAL A 300 -4.64 -6.66 -33.48
N PRO A 301 -5.22 -7.11 -34.62
CA PRO A 301 -5.16 -6.38 -35.87
C PRO A 301 -5.70 -4.95 -35.72
N GLY A 302 -4.95 -3.97 -36.24
CA GLY A 302 -5.31 -2.56 -36.22
C GLY A 302 -4.94 -1.79 -34.95
N GLU A 303 -4.25 -2.42 -33.99
CA GLU A 303 -3.75 -1.75 -32.79
C GLU A 303 -2.74 -0.62 -33.08
N ASP A 304 -2.02 -0.68 -34.21
CA ASP A 304 -1.05 0.35 -34.61
C ASP A 304 -1.68 1.58 -35.30
N LEU A 305 -3.01 1.65 -35.41
CA LEU A 305 -3.69 2.79 -36.03
C LEU A 305 -3.52 4.06 -35.18
N HIS A 306 -3.44 5.23 -35.84
CA HIS A 306 -3.23 6.54 -35.21
C HIS A 306 -4.32 6.93 -34.19
N LYS A 307 -5.51 6.32 -34.26
CA LYS A 307 -6.62 6.50 -33.32
C LYS A 307 -6.45 5.74 -32.00
N VAL A 308 -5.40 4.93 -31.87
CA VAL A 308 -5.14 4.10 -30.69
C VAL A 308 -4.07 4.76 -29.82
N ALA A 309 -4.40 4.98 -28.55
CA ALA A 309 -3.49 5.55 -27.57
C ALA A 309 -3.44 4.70 -26.29
N TYR A 310 -2.29 4.69 -25.61
CA TYR A 310 -2.09 3.92 -24.37
C TYR A 310 -2.18 4.76 -23.09
N HIS A 311 -2.47 6.06 -23.25
CA HIS A 311 -2.64 6.99 -22.15
C HIS A 311 -3.51 8.17 -22.61
N LEU A 312 -4.29 8.71 -21.69
CA LEU A 312 -5.07 9.92 -21.90
C LEU A 312 -4.28 11.13 -21.39
N VAL A 313 -3.84 12.00 -22.30
CA VAL A 313 -3.11 13.23 -21.95
C VAL A 313 -4.07 14.32 -21.46
N ASP A 314 -5.11 14.60 -22.26
CA ASP A 314 -6.11 15.63 -21.95
C ASP A 314 -7.47 15.21 -22.52
N ALA A 315 -8.46 15.09 -21.65
CA ALA A 315 -9.82 14.77 -22.06
C ALA A 315 -10.45 15.89 -22.89
N HIS A 316 -10.13 17.17 -22.61
CA HIS A 316 -10.75 18.32 -23.27
C HIS A 316 -10.50 18.40 -24.77
N SER A 317 -9.45 17.70 -25.24
CA SER A 317 -9.11 17.58 -26.66
C SER A 317 -10.09 16.67 -27.43
N TYR A 318 -11.00 15.97 -26.74
CA TYR A 318 -11.94 15.02 -27.33
C TYR A 318 -13.38 15.51 -27.07
N GLN A 319 -14.06 15.95 -28.12
CA GLN A 319 -15.46 16.40 -28.07
C GLN A 319 -16.24 15.89 -29.27
N GLY A 320 -17.48 15.46 -29.06
CA GLY A 320 -18.34 14.92 -30.12
C GLY A 320 -17.87 13.56 -30.69
N ARG A 321 -17.04 12.80 -29.96
CA ARG A 321 -16.37 11.59 -30.48
C ARG A 321 -16.93 10.31 -29.88
N ARG A 322 -16.86 9.20 -30.64
CA ARG A 322 -17.18 7.84 -30.19
C ARG A 322 -15.91 7.16 -29.70
N ILE A 323 -15.79 6.94 -28.40
CA ILE A 323 -14.51 6.56 -27.78
C ILE A 323 -14.66 5.24 -27.05
N LEU A 324 -13.73 4.32 -27.27
CA LEU A 324 -13.63 3.06 -26.54
C LEU A 324 -12.44 3.12 -25.59
N VAL A 325 -12.67 2.90 -24.30
CA VAL A 325 -11.62 2.66 -23.30
C VAL A 325 -11.53 1.17 -23.01
N VAL A 326 -10.34 0.59 -23.01
CA VAL A 326 -10.12 -0.84 -22.75
C VAL A 326 -9.42 -1.01 -21.41
N GLY A 327 -10.06 -1.70 -20.46
CA GLY A 327 -9.50 -1.98 -19.14
C GLY A 327 -10.48 -1.72 -17.99
N GLY A 328 -10.15 -2.24 -16.80
CA GLY A 328 -11.01 -2.13 -15.60
C GLY A 328 -10.26 -1.76 -14.32
N GLY A 329 -9.07 -1.18 -14.44
CA GLY A 329 -8.34 -0.57 -13.32
C GLY A 329 -8.64 0.93 -13.20
N ASP A 330 -8.13 1.57 -12.14
CA ASP A 330 -8.40 2.99 -11.86
C ASP A 330 -8.10 3.91 -13.05
N SER A 331 -6.99 3.70 -13.76
CA SER A 331 -6.64 4.55 -14.90
C SER A 331 -7.67 4.47 -16.03
N ALA A 332 -8.22 3.28 -16.30
CA ALA A 332 -9.25 3.10 -17.33
C ALA A 332 -10.57 3.77 -16.90
N LEU A 333 -10.99 3.58 -15.65
CA LEU A 333 -12.22 4.18 -15.13
C LEU A 333 -12.12 5.71 -15.09
N GLU A 334 -11.01 6.25 -14.61
CA GLU A 334 -10.75 7.70 -14.57
C GLU A 334 -10.78 8.31 -15.97
N ALA A 335 -10.14 7.67 -16.95
CA ALA A 335 -10.14 8.15 -18.33
C ALA A 335 -11.54 8.12 -18.96
N ALA A 336 -12.27 7.00 -18.79
CA ALA A 336 -13.63 6.88 -19.32
C ALA A 336 -14.57 7.94 -18.74
N MET A 337 -14.51 8.19 -17.42
CA MET A 337 -15.30 9.24 -16.78
C MET A 337 -14.89 10.64 -17.27
N ALA A 338 -13.59 10.94 -17.34
CA ALA A 338 -13.11 12.24 -17.80
C ALA A 338 -13.49 12.54 -19.26
N LEU A 339 -13.47 11.52 -20.12
CA LEU A 339 -13.91 11.63 -21.51
C LEU A 339 -15.44 11.77 -21.63
N ALA A 340 -16.20 11.11 -20.75
CA ALA A 340 -17.66 11.19 -20.73
C ALA A 340 -18.18 12.54 -20.19
N GLU A 341 -17.38 13.24 -19.38
CA GLU A 341 -17.67 14.61 -18.94
C GLU A 341 -17.54 15.64 -20.08
N GLN A 342 -16.92 15.28 -21.21
CA GLN A 342 -16.74 16.20 -22.33
C GLN A 342 -17.98 16.30 -23.23
N PRO A 343 -18.27 17.48 -23.80
CA PRO A 343 -19.45 17.69 -24.63
C PRO A 343 -19.53 16.72 -25.83
N GLY A 344 -20.69 16.07 -25.97
CA GLY A 344 -21.03 15.27 -27.16
C GLY A 344 -20.31 13.92 -27.29
N ASN A 345 -19.45 13.54 -26.34
CA ASN A 345 -18.77 12.25 -26.41
C ASN A 345 -19.70 11.08 -26.11
N GLN A 346 -19.52 9.99 -26.85
CA GLN A 346 -20.13 8.70 -26.59
C GLN A 346 -19.03 7.75 -26.13
N VAL A 347 -18.99 7.45 -24.84
CA VAL A 347 -17.90 6.67 -24.25
C VAL A 347 -18.37 5.26 -23.92
N SER A 348 -17.64 4.29 -24.45
CA SER A 348 -17.77 2.89 -24.12
C SER A 348 -16.53 2.38 -23.37
N LEU A 349 -16.71 1.40 -22.50
CA LEU A 349 -15.61 0.73 -21.79
C LEU A 349 -15.71 -0.79 -22.01
N SER A 350 -14.66 -1.40 -22.55
CA SER A 350 -14.54 -2.85 -22.68
C SER A 350 -13.69 -3.42 -21.54
N TYR A 351 -14.23 -4.43 -20.85
CA TYR A 351 -13.50 -5.10 -19.79
C TYR A 351 -13.80 -6.60 -19.77
N ARG A 352 -12.73 -7.41 -19.80
CA ARG A 352 -12.81 -8.88 -19.88
C ARG A 352 -13.40 -9.58 -18.66
N GLN A 353 -13.51 -8.90 -17.53
CA GLN A 353 -14.04 -9.49 -16.29
C GLN A 353 -15.53 -9.20 -16.14
N GLU A 354 -16.20 -9.92 -15.25
CA GLU A 354 -17.63 -9.73 -14.95
C GLU A 354 -17.93 -8.48 -14.10
N GLY A 355 -16.92 -7.90 -13.46
CA GLY A 355 -17.06 -6.74 -12.60
C GLY A 355 -15.72 -6.10 -12.27
N PHE A 356 -15.75 -4.88 -11.72
CA PHE A 356 -14.54 -4.17 -11.31
C PHE A 356 -13.98 -4.74 -10.00
N PHE A 357 -12.73 -5.20 -10.05
CA PHE A 357 -12.06 -5.85 -8.91
C PHE A 357 -10.75 -5.17 -8.51
N ARG A 358 -10.18 -4.36 -9.41
CA ARG A 358 -8.82 -3.80 -9.31
C ARG A 358 -8.81 -2.27 -9.25
N CYS A 359 -9.96 -1.65 -9.00
CA CYS A 359 -10.08 -0.20 -8.86
C CYS A 359 -10.45 0.17 -7.43
N ARG A 360 -10.20 1.44 -7.08
CA ARG A 360 -10.59 2.00 -5.80
C ARG A 360 -12.10 2.06 -5.66
N ALA A 361 -12.57 1.96 -4.42
CA ALA A 361 -13.99 2.00 -4.06
C ALA A 361 -14.70 3.23 -4.66
N LYS A 362 -14.04 4.40 -4.51
CA LYS A 362 -14.56 5.68 -4.98
C LYS A 362 -14.72 5.72 -6.50
N ASN A 363 -13.77 5.14 -7.22
CA ASN A 363 -13.83 5.08 -8.69
C ASN A 363 -14.87 4.06 -9.15
N GLU A 364 -14.99 2.91 -8.47
CA GLU A 364 -16.05 1.94 -8.72
C GLU A 364 -17.44 2.58 -8.57
N GLU A 365 -17.66 3.30 -7.47
CA GLU A 365 -18.95 3.94 -7.18
C GLU A 365 -19.29 5.05 -8.17
N ARG A 366 -18.32 5.93 -8.48
CA ARG A 366 -18.51 6.96 -9.52
C ARG A 366 -18.79 6.35 -10.90
N MET A 367 -18.13 5.24 -11.24
CA MET A 367 -18.37 4.53 -12.49
C MET A 367 -19.79 3.94 -12.54
N LYS A 368 -20.27 3.33 -11.44
CA LYS A 368 -21.67 2.86 -11.36
C LYS A 368 -22.68 3.98 -11.58
N GLN A 369 -22.42 5.16 -11.02
CA GLN A 369 -23.26 6.34 -11.24
C GLN A 369 -23.24 6.80 -12.70
N CYS A 370 -22.08 6.76 -13.36
CA CYS A 370 -21.96 7.08 -14.79
C CYS A 370 -22.72 6.05 -15.67
N MET A 371 -22.59 4.77 -15.35
CA MET A 371 -23.35 3.70 -16.01
C MET A 371 -24.86 3.89 -15.85
N ALA A 372 -25.33 4.20 -14.63
CA ALA A 372 -26.74 4.43 -14.34
C ALA A 372 -27.30 5.67 -15.07
N LYS A 373 -26.47 6.70 -15.28
CA LYS A 373 -26.82 7.89 -16.08
C LYS A 373 -26.73 7.66 -17.59
N GLY A 374 -26.17 6.53 -18.04
CA GLY A 374 -25.90 6.26 -19.44
C GLY A 374 -24.75 7.09 -20.04
N SER A 375 -23.94 7.77 -19.22
CA SER A 375 -22.80 8.57 -19.71
C SER A 375 -21.61 7.71 -20.12
N VAL A 376 -21.50 6.50 -19.57
CA VAL A 376 -20.51 5.49 -19.96
C VAL A 376 -21.22 4.15 -20.15
N GLN A 377 -21.08 3.56 -21.34
CA GLN A 377 -21.58 2.20 -21.61
C GLN A 377 -20.48 1.18 -21.34
N VAL A 378 -20.70 0.25 -20.41
CA VAL A 378 -19.71 -0.77 -20.05
C VAL A 378 -20.09 -2.13 -20.63
N TYR A 379 -19.17 -2.75 -21.35
CA TYR A 379 -19.25 -4.10 -21.87
C TYR A 379 -18.36 -5.01 -21.00
N PHE A 380 -18.95 -5.67 -20.00
CA PHE A 380 -18.28 -6.72 -19.24
C PHE A 380 -18.12 -7.99 -20.07
N GLN A 381 -17.18 -8.85 -19.67
CA GLN A 381 -16.86 -10.10 -20.37
C GLN A 381 -16.62 -9.89 -21.88
N SER A 382 -16.05 -8.73 -22.23
CA SER A 382 -15.75 -8.37 -23.61
C SER A 382 -14.25 -8.24 -23.82
N GLU A 383 -13.80 -8.61 -25.02
CA GLU A 383 -12.42 -8.48 -25.45
C GLU A 383 -12.37 -7.86 -26.84
N VAL A 384 -11.43 -6.93 -27.10
CA VAL A 384 -11.23 -6.39 -28.44
C VAL A 384 -10.66 -7.49 -29.34
N ALA A 385 -11.29 -7.73 -30.48
CA ALA A 385 -10.85 -8.72 -31.47
C ALA A 385 -10.04 -8.06 -32.60
N SER A 386 -10.45 -6.88 -33.06
CA SER A 386 -9.73 -6.06 -34.04
C SER A 386 -10.19 -4.60 -34.00
N ILE A 387 -9.39 -3.71 -34.56
CA ILE A 387 -9.66 -2.27 -34.68
C ILE A 387 -9.58 -1.89 -36.16
N THR A 388 -10.57 -1.17 -36.68
CA THR A 388 -10.57 -0.60 -38.03
C THR A 388 -10.55 0.93 -37.96
N GLY A 389 -10.48 1.59 -39.12
CA GLY A 389 -10.48 3.05 -39.19
C GLY A 389 -11.72 3.69 -38.55
N ASP A 390 -12.88 3.03 -38.68
CA ASP A 390 -14.20 3.56 -38.32
C ASP A 390 -14.95 2.74 -37.26
N ALA A 391 -14.43 1.58 -36.87
CA ALA A 391 -15.07 0.70 -35.89
C ALA A 391 -14.06 -0.08 -35.02
N VAL A 392 -14.57 -0.65 -33.93
CA VAL A 392 -13.88 -1.66 -33.12
C VAL A 392 -14.75 -2.91 -33.06
N HIS A 393 -14.15 -4.07 -33.22
CA HIS A 393 -14.83 -5.35 -33.09
C HIS A 393 -14.64 -5.91 -31.68
N LEU A 394 -15.71 -6.04 -30.92
CA LEU A 394 -15.71 -6.63 -29.58
C LEU A 394 -16.22 -8.06 -29.64
N ARG A 395 -15.44 -9.00 -29.10
CA ARG A 395 -15.86 -10.37 -28.85
C ARG A 395 -16.56 -10.45 -27.50
N MET A 396 -17.79 -10.96 -27.49
CA MET A 396 -18.59 -11.22 -26.29
C MET A 396 -19.17 -12.64 -26.41
N GLY A 397 -18.66 -13.57 -25.60
CA GLY A 397 -18.93 -15.00 -25.79
C GLY A 397 -18.42 -15.49 -27.15
N ASN A 398 -19.31 -16.09 -27.94
CA ASN A 398 -18.99 -16.62 -29.28
C ASN A 398 -19.29 -15.62 -30.42
N GLU A 399 -19.77 -14.42 -30.10
CA GLU A 399 -20.17 -13.43 -31.08
C GLU A 399 -19.17 -12.27 -31.14
N VAL A 400 -19.04 -11.68 -32.33
CA VAL A 400 -18.20 -10.50 -32.56
C VAL A 400 -19.09 -9.37 -33.05
N TRP A 401 -19.12 -8.28 -32.29
CA TRP A 401 -19.96 -7.12 -32.50
C TRP A 401 -19.13 -5.95 -32.99
N ALA A 402 -19.54 -5.30 -34.07
CA ALA A 402 -18.90 -4.09 -34.58
C ALA A 402 -19.49 -2.86 -33.89
N LEU A 403 -18.64 -2.05 -33.26
CA LEU A 403 -18.99 -0.79 -32.62
C LEU A 403 -18.36 0.37 -33.40
N PRO A 404 -19.14 1.31 -33.95
CA PRO A 404 -18.58 2.50 -34.59
C PRO A 404 -17.75 3.32 -33.61
N ASN A 405 -16.55 3.71 -34.01
CA ASN A 405 -15.55 4.22 -33.09
C ASN A 405 -14.60 5.20 -33.79
N ASP A 406 -14.23 6.28 -33.10
CA ASP A 406 -13.31 7.31 -33.57
C ASP A 406 -11.95 7.23 -32.87
N ASP A 407 -11.90 6.85 -31.58
CA ASP A 407 -10.65 6.72 -30.81
C ASP A 407 -10.69 5.55 -29.82
N VAL A 408 -9.53 4.94 -29.57
CA VAL A 408 -9.36 3.83 -28.64
C VAL A 408 -8.28 4.14 -27.62
N PHE A 409 -8.61 4.06 -26.33
CA PHE A 409 -7.65 4.16 -25.24
C PHE A 409 -7.41 2.79 -24.60
N ILE A 410 -6.24 2.21 -24.84
CA ILE A 410 -5.84 0.93 -24.26
C ILE A 410 -5.20 1.19 -22.89
N MET A 411 -5.94 0.88 -21.83
CA MET A 411 -5.57 1.17 -20.43
C MET A 411 -5.53 -0.12 -19.58
N ILE A 412 -4.86 -1.14 -20.11
CA ILE A 412 -4.77 -2.49 -19.53
C ILE A 412 -3.51 -2.71 -18.65
N GLY A 413 -2.89 -1.61 -18.21
CA GLY A 413 -1.66 -1.60 -17.43
C GLY A 413 -0.39 -1.70 -18.29
N GLY A 414 0.75 -1.79 -17.63
CA GLY A 414 2.04 -2.00 -18.29
C GLY A 414 2.75 -3.27 -17.82
N VAL A 415 3.83 -3.59 -18.52
CA VAL A 415 4.75 -4.69 -18.19
C VAL A 415 5.90 -4.09 -17.39
N PRO A 416 5.99 -4.38 -16.07
CA PRO A 416 7.09 -3.91 -15.23
C PRO A 416 8.45 -4.45 -15.73
N PRO A 417 9.57 -3.76 -15.45
CA PRO A 417 10.90 -4.15 -15.95
C PRO A 417 11.54 -5.31 -15.17
N PHE A 418 10.75 -6.28 -14.67
CA PHE A 418 11.25 -7.36 -13.82
C PHE A 418 12.24 -8.28 -14.53
N GLU A 419 12.00 -8.60 -15.79
CA GLU A 419 12.93 -9.43 -16.57
C GLU A 419 14.28 -8.73 -16.78
N THR A 420 14.28 -7.42 -17.04
CA THR A 420 15.51 -6.61 -17.11
C THR A 420 16.25 -6.61 -15.78
N LEU A 421 15.54 -6.54 -14.65
CA LEU A 421 16.13 -6.60 -13.31
C LEU A 421 16.72 -7.97 -13.00
N LYS A 422 16.01 -9.06 -13.32
CA LYS A 422 16.51 -10.43 -13.16
C LYS A 422 17.79 -10.64 -13.96
N ARG A 423 17.83 -10.18 -15.22
CA ARG A 423 19.04 -10.20 -16.07
C ARG A 423 20.18 -9.37 -15.48
N SER A 424 19.85 -8.33 -14.71
CA SER A 424 20.82 -7.48 -14.00
C SER A 424 21.26 -8.07 -12.64
N GLY A 425 20.92 -9.33 -12.36
CA GLY A 425 21.30 -10.02 -11.11
C GLY A 425 20.41 -9.73 -9.90
N VAL A 426 19.26 -9.05 -10.08
CA VAL A 426 18.32 -8.77 -8.98
C VAL A 426 17.50 -10.03 -8.68
N SER A 427 17.59 -10.50 -7.44
CA SER A 427 16.80 -11.63 -6.94
C SER A 427 15.35 -11.22 -6.65
N PHE A 428 14.41 -12.08 -7.03
CA PHE A 428 12.98 -12.03 -6.67
C PHE A 428 12.57 -13.31 -5.91
N ASP A 429 13.56 -14.08 -5.44
CA ASP A 429 13.33 -15.31 -4.69
C ASP A 429 12.78 -14.96 -3.30
N SER A 430 11.52 -15.33 -3.07
CA SER A 430 10.81 -14.97 -1.85
C SER A 430 11.44 -15.58 -0.59
N SER A 431 12.17 -16.69 -0.72
CA SER A 431 12.86 -17.35 0.41
C SER A 431 14.03 -16.54 0.96
N GLN A 432 14.53 -15.56 0.20
CA GLN A 432 15.63 -14.69 0.61
C GLN A 432 15.16 -13.40 1.29
N HIS A 433 13.85 -13.12 1.31
CA HIS A 433 13.33 -12.03 2.13
C HIS A 433 13.61 -12.32 3.60
N GLN A 434 14.05 -11.31 4.34
CA GLN A 434 14.11 -11.44 5.79
C GLN A 434 12.70 -11.77 6.29
N ALA A 435 12.59 -12.81 7.11
CA ALA A 435 11.34 -13.19 7.74
C ALA A 435 10.86 -12.02 8.61
N VAL A 436 9.91 -11.25 8.10
CA VAL A 436 9.13 -10.33 8.92
C VAL A 436 8.22 -11.22 9.75
N GLU A 437 8.34 -11.15 11.07
CA GLU A 437 7.46 -11.89 11.96
C GLU A 437 6.02 -11.53 11.59
N ALA A 438 5.26 -12.52 11.11
CA ALA A 438 3.88 -12.31 10.75
C ALA A 438 3.15 -11.90 12.03
N LEU A 439 2.71 -10.64 12.10
CA LEU A 439 1.77 -10.20 13.12
C LEU A 439 0.43 -10.87 12.81
N GLU A 440 0.30 -12.13 13.24
CA GLU A 440 -0.95 -12.87 13.14
C GLU A 440 -2.02 -12.25 14.03
N GLU A 441 -3.28 -12.36 13.61
CA GLU A 441 -4.45 -11.99 14.40
C GLU A 441 -4.50 -12.85 15.69
N LYS A 442 -3.73 -12.46 16.70
CA LYS A 442 -3.83 -13.03 18.04
C LYS A 442 -5.13 -12.51 18.62
N GLY A 443 -6.14 -13.38 18.65
CA GLY A 443 -7.47 -13.06 19.15
C GLY A 443 -7.43 -12.36 20.52
N SER A 444 -8.55 -11.75 20.91
CA SER A 444 -8.63 -10.84 22.08
C SER A 444 -8.22 -11.41 23.44
N GLY A 445 -7.79 -12.68 23.52
CA GLY A 445 -7.45 -13.38 24.75
C GLY A 445 -8.67 -13.63 25.66
N LEU A 446 -9.88 -13.23 25.23
CA LEU A 446 -11.08 -13.29 26.06
C LEU A 446 -11.44 -14.73 26.44
N THR A 447 -11.30 -15.68 25.53
CA THR A 447 -11.53 -17.10 25.81
C THR A 447 -10.54 -17.61 26.86
N SER A 448 -9.25 -17.30 26.70
CA SER A 448 -8.22 -17.63 27.68
C SER A 448 -8.49 -16.97 29.03
N ALA A 449 -8.90 -15.71 29.06
CA ALA A 449 -9.24 -14.99 30.29
C ALA A 449 -10.47 -15.59 30.98
N LEU A 450 -11.52 -15.96 30.23
CA LEU A 450 -12.72 -16.62 30.76
C LEU A 450 -12.40 -18.02 31.28
N LEU A 451 -11.57 -18.79 30.57
CA LEU A 451 -11.10 -20.10 31.01
C LEU A 451 -10.27 -20.00 32.29
N THR A 452 -9.30 -19.08 32.34
CA THR A 452 -8.50 -18.83 33.54
C THR A 452 -9.39 -18.39 34.72
N GLY A 453 -10.33 -17.48 34.47
CA GLY A 453 -11.31 -17.05 35.46
C GLY A 453 -12.15 -18.23 36.00
N LEU A 454 -12.69 -19.06 35.10
CA LEU A 454 -13.43 -20.27 35.46
C LEU A 454 -12.57 -21.25 36.28
N CYS A 455 -11.31 -21.49 35.87
CA CYS A 455 -10.38 -22.34 36.62
C CYS A 455 -10.09 -21.78 38.02
N CYS A 456 -9.86 -20.48 38.15
CA CYS A 456 -9.67 -19.83 39.45
C CYS A 456 -10.92 -19.97 40.34
N THR A 457 -12.12 -19.79 39.78
CA THR A 457 -13.38 -19.99 40.51
C THR A 457 -13.55 -21.44 40.96
N LEU A 458 -13.28 -22.41 40.09
CA LEU A 458 -13.35 -23.83 40.44
C LEU A 458 -12.34 -24.20 41.53
N LEU A 459 -11.12 -23.69 41.46
CA LEU A 459 -10.11 -23.88 42.50
C LEU A 459 -10.53 -23.28 43.84
N ALA A 460 -11.14 -22.08 43.84
CA ALA A 460 -11.67 -21.47 45.06
C ALA A 460 -12.81 -22.30 45.68
N LEU A 461 -13.71 -22.83 44.84
CA LEU A 461 -14.79 -23.72 45.30
C LEU A 461 -14.24 -25.04 45.84
N LEU A 462 -13.24 -25.64 45.18
CA LEU A 462 -12.58 -26.85 45.67
C LEU A 462 -11.82 -26.61 46.98
N PHE A 463 -11.18 -25.45 47.13
CA PHE A 463 -10.52 -25.05 48.38
C PHE A 463 -11.53 -24.91 49.52
N ALA A 464 -12.66 -24.22 49.28
CA ALA A 464 -13.73 -24.08 50.25
C ALA A 464 -14.34 -25.44 50.62
N ALA A 465 -14.53 -26.34 49.65
CA ALA A 465 -15.03 -27.68 49.87
C ALA A 465 -14.03 -28.56 50.65
N TRP A 466 -12.72 -28.45 50.38
CA TRP A 466 -11.68 -29.17 51.12
C TRP A 466 -11.61 -28.69 52.58
N HIS A 467 -11.82 -27.40 52.81
CA HIS A 467 -11.89 -26.79 54.14
C HIS A 467 -13.34 -26.66 54.66
N ASN A 468 -14.24 -27.53 54.23
CA ASN A 468 -15.65 -27.50 54.65
C ASN A 468 -15.81 -27.73 56.17
N ASP A 469 -14.84 -28.40 56.81
CA ASP A 469 -14.77 -28.53 58.27
C ASP A 469 -14.66 -27.17 59.00
N TYR A 470 -14.13 -26.15 58.31
CA TYR A 470 -14.07 -24.78 58.81
C TYR A 470 -15.18 -23.90 58.21
N TYR A 471 -15.29 -23.84 56.87
CA TYR A 471 -16.25 -22.95 56.18
C TYR A 471 -17.72 -23.36 56.34
N GLY A 472 -18.00 -24.61 56.72
CA GLY A 472 -19.34 -25.10 57.00
C GLY A 472 -19.81 -24.91 58.45
N LEU A 473 -18.94 -24.42 59.35
CA LEU A 473 -19.31 -24.15 60.75
C LEU A 473 -20.19 -22.91 60.87
N GLN A 474 -21.11 -22.94 61.84
CA GLN A 474 -21.84 -21.75 62.25
C GLN A 474 -20.86 -20.66 62.71
N ASP A 475 -21.10 -19.41 62.32
CA ASP A 475 -20.14 -18.30 62.45
C ASP A 475 -19.56 -18.13 63.86
N HIS A 476 -20.36 -18.38 64.90
CA HIS A 476 -19.94 -18.27 66.29
C HIS A 476 -18.96 -19.37 66.76
N LEU A 477 -18.85 -20.49 66.02
CA LEU A 477 -17.96 -21.60 66.33
C LEU A 477 -16.62 -21.52 65.59
N GLN A 478 -16.53 -20.72 64.53
CA GLN A 478 -15.33 -20.58 63.70
C GLN A 478 -14.10 -20.05 64.47
N PRO A 479 -14.19 -19.09 65.42
CA PRO A 479 -13.03 -18.59 66.16
C PRO A 479 -12.30 -19.64 67.02
N ALA A 480 -13.03 -20.68 67.43
CA ALA A 480 -12.47 -21.76 68.24
C ALA A 480 -11.82 -22.88 67.40
N HIS A 481 -11.95 -22.83 66.07
CA HIS A 481 -11.43 -23.87 65.19
C HIS A 481 -9.91 -23.74 65.02
N PRO A 482 -9.12 -24.85 65.04
CA PRO A 482 -7.66 -24.80 64.93
C PRO A 482 -7.15 -24.10 63.66
N LYS A 483 -7.93 -24.18 62.57
CA LYS A 483 -7.59 -23.53 61.28
C LYS A 483 -7.95 -22.04 61.22
N HIS A 484 -8.57 -21.46 62.26
CA HIS A 484 -9.09 -20.09 62.20
C HIS A 484 -8.01 -19.05 61.93
N ASP A 485 -6.86 -19.12 62.61
CA ASP A 485 -5.78 -18.16 62.40
C ASP A 485 -5.14 -18.26 60.99
N LEU A 486 -5.30 -19.39 60.31
CA LEU A 486 -4.81 -19.60 58.96
C LEU A 486 -5.83 -19.17 57.89
N LEU A 487 -7.11 -19.53 58.05
CA LEU A 487 -8.13 -19.42 57.01
C LEU A 487 -9.08 -18.22 57.14
N ALA A 488 -9.07 -17.53 58.29
CA ALA A 488 -9.90 -16.37 58.49
C ALA A 488 -9.57 -15.27 57.46
N PRO A 489 -10.58 -14.57 56.91
CA PRO A 489 -10.34 -13.51 55.92
C PRO A 489 -9.53 -12.33 56.47
N THR A 490 -9.41 -12.22 57.79
CA THR A 490 -8.67 -11.17 58.49
C THR A 490 -7.24 -11.55 58.85
N LYS A 491 -6.82 -12.81 58.65
CA LYS A 491 -5.49 -13.31 59.06
C LYS A 491 -4.90 -14.31 58.07
N GLY A 492 -3.60 -14.57 58.24
CA GLY A 492 -2.91 -15.71 57.62
C GLY A 492 -3.10 -15.81 56.10
N LEU A 493 -3.44 -17.02 55.66
CA LEU A 493 -3.64 -17.36 54.24
C LEU A 493 -4.94 -16.75 53.69
N GLY A 494 -6.00 -16.69 54.50
CA GLY A 494 -7.29 -16.11 54.09
C GLY A 494 -7.16 -14.64 53.69
N LEU A 495 -6.42 -13.84 54.47
CA LEU A 495 -6.13 -12.44 54.14
C LEU A 495 -5.28 -12.31 52.87
N GLN A 496 -4.25 -13.14 52.69
CA GLN A 496 -3.40 -13.11 51.51
C GLN A 496 -4.18 -13.44 50.23
N ILE A 497 -5.04 -14.46 50.26
CA ILE A 497 -5.91 -14.82 49.13
C ILE A 497 -6.89 -13.67 48.81
N GLY A 498 -7.45 -13.02 49.84
CA GLY A 498 -8.32 -11.85 49.68
C GLY A 498 -7.61 -10.68 49.00
N ILE A 499 -6.39 -10.34 49.45
CA ILE A 499 -5.57 -9.27 48.85
C ILE A 499 -5.25 -9.59 47.39
N VAL A 500 -4.79 -10.81 47.09
CA VAL A 500 -4.49 -11.24 45.71
C VAL A 500 -5.74 -11.16 44.82
N SER A 501 -6.90 -11.57 45.33
CA SER A 501 -8.17 -11.49 44.60
C SER A 501 -8.55 -10.05 44.28
N CYS A 502 -8.43 -9.13 45.24
CA CYS A 502 -8.67 -7.70 45.02
C CYS A 502 -7.70 -7.11 43.97
N VAL A 503 -6.42 -7.47 44.04
CA VAL A 503 -5.41 -7.05 43.04
C VAL A 503 -5.79 -7.56 41.64
N LEU A 504 -6.20 -8.83 41.51
CA LEU A 504 -6.65 -9.40 40.22
C LEU A 504 -7.91 -8.70 39.69
N ILE A 505 -8.88 -8.38 40.55
CA ILE A 505 -10.08 -7.62 40.16
C ILE A 505 -9.68 -6.22 39.66
N VAL A 506 -8.78 -5.53 40.37
CA VAL A 506 -8.28 -4.22 39.95
C VAL A 506 -7.55 -4.30 38.62
N PHE A 507 -6.69 -5.31 38.40
CA PHE A 507 -6.05 -5.52 37.09
C PHE A 507 -7.06 -5.76 35.97
N ASN A 508 -8.13 -6.54 36.23
CA ASN A 508 -9.18 -6.79 35.24
C ASN A 508 -10.02 -5.53 34.96
N LEU A 509 -10.35 -4.74 35.99
CA LEU A 509 -11.04 -3.47 35.83
C LEU A 509 -10.17 -2.43 35.11
N LEU A 510 -8.86 -2.40 35.38
CA LEU A 510 -7.91 -1.56 34.64
C LEU A 510 -7.79 -1.99 33.18
N TYR A 511 -7.88 -3.28 32.88
CA TYR A 511 -7.95 -3.77 31.50
C TYR A 511 -9.23 -3.30 30.78
N LEU A 512 -10.38 -3.37 31.45
CA LEU A 512 -11.64 -2.84 30.92
C LEU A 512 -11.60 -1.31 30.75
N ALA A 513 -11.02 -0.59 31.70
CA ALA A 513 -10.83 0.86 31.60
C ALA A 513 -9.87 1.24 30.45
N ARG A 514 -8.86 0.42 30.18
CA ARG A 514 -7.96 0.58 29.02
C ARG A 514 -8.64 0.32 27.68
N ARG A 515 -9.71 -0.49 27.66
CA ARG A 515 -10.49 -0.84 26.45
C ARG A 515 -11.79 -0.05 26.28
N SER A 516 -12.22 0.70 27.29
CA SER A 516 -13.35 1.61 27.15
C SER A 516 -12.86 2.85 26.39
N PRO A 517 -13.56 3.28 25.33
CA PRO A 517 -13.13 4.36 24.43
C PRO A 517 -12.91 5.70 25.13
#